data_AF-A0A2G6IVG9-F1
#
_entry.id   AF-A0A2G6IVG9-F1
#
_cell.length_a   1.000
_cell.length_b   1.000
_cell.length_c   1.000
_cell.angle_alpha   90.00
_cell.angle_beta   90.00
_cell.angle_gamma   90.00
#
_symmetry.space_group_name_H-M   'P 1'
#
loop_
_entity.id
_entity.type
_entity.pdbx_description
1 polymer ?
#
loop_
_entity_poly.entity_id
_entity_poly.type
_entity_poly.pdbx_seq_one_letter_code
_entity_poly.pdbx_strand_id
1 'polypeptide(L)' 'MAKAVFHQDFNYSSRKRNVGWGIKASDEPQALPEEVIAAGVAAGVATRISPRKAKTAKKGQEAGAN' A
#
# COMPACT_ATOMS: atom_id res chain seq x y z
N MET A 1 -3.81 -9.58 8.15
CA MET A 1 -2.73 -8.58 7.96
C MET A 1 -2.72 -8.12 6.51
N ALA A 2 -2.55 -6.83 6.26
CA ALA A 2 -2.42 -6.28 4.91
C ALA A 2 -0.99 -6.47 4.41
N LYS A 3 -0.81 -6.56 3.09
CA LYS A 3 0.50 -6.68 2.45
C LYS A 3 0.74 -5.48 1.55
N ALA A 4 1.97 -4.99 1.51
CA ALA A 4 2.39 -3.98 0.55
C ALA A 4 3.86 -4.14 0.22
N VAL A 5 4.22 -3.78 -1.01
CA VAL A 5 5.61 -3.67 -1.45
C VAL A 5 6.03 -2.22 -1.22
N PHE A 6 7.18 -2.02 -0.59
CA PHE A 6 7.73 -0.70 -0.32
C PHE A 6 8.91 -0.49 -1.25
N HIS A 7 8.77 0.50 -2.15
CA HIS A 7 9.78 0.81 -3.15
C HIS A 7 10.89 1.72 -2.59
N GLN A 8 10.65 2.33 -1.43
CA GLN A 8 11.59 3.20 -0.73
C GLN A 8 11.52 2.96 0.78
N ASP A 9 12.58 3.39 1.49
CA ASP A 9 12.64 3.35 2.94
C ASP A 9 11.55 4.25 3.52
N PHE A 10 10.80 3.73 4.48
CA PHE A 10 9.69 4.45 5.09
C PHE A 10 9.72 4.27 6.60
N ASN A 11 9.70 5.38 7.33
CA ASN A 11 9.55 5.36 8.78
C ASN A 11 8.17 5.89 9.14
N TYR A 12 7.38 5.06 9.80
CA TYR A 12 6.05 5.44 10.28
C TYR A 12 6.01 5.42 11.80
N SER A 13 5.72 6.56 12.41
CA SER A 13 5.55 6.70 13.84
C SER A 13 4.08 6.91 14.18
N SER A 14 3.45 5.92 14.82
CA SER A 14 2.07 6.01 15.26
C SER A 14 1.99 6.63 16.65
N ARG A 15 1.46 7.85 16.73
CA ARG A 15 1.19 8.52 18.02
C ARG A 15 0.11 7.82 18.83
N LYS A 16 -0.78 7.07 18.16
CA LYS A 16 -1.90 6.37 18.81
C LYS A 16 -1.45 5.12 19.56
N ARG A 17 -0.41 4.45 19.05
CA ARG A 17 0.15 3.24 19.64
C ARG A 17 1.50 3.47 20.34
N ASN A 18 2.04 4.67 20.22
CA ASN A 18 3.38 5.04 20.71
C ASN A 18 4.48 4.07 20.21
N VAL A 19 4.39 3.67 18.94
CA VAL A 19 5.35 2.76 18.29
C VAL A 19 5.80 3.34 16.95
N GLY A 20 7.06 3.07 16.61
CA GLY A 20 7.64 3.35 15.31
C GLY A 20 7.87 2.07 14.54
N TRP A 21 7.58 2.09 13.24
CA TRP A 21 7.97 1.05 12.29
C TRP A 21 9.02 1.64 11.35
N GLY A 22 10.16 0.97 11.24
CA GLY A 22 11.15 1.21 10.20
C GLY A 22 10.98 0.17 9.10
N ILE A 23 10.44 0.59 7.96
CA ILE A 23 10.18 -0.26 6.80
C ILE A 23 11.31 0.00 5.82
N LYS A 24 12.01 -1.07 5.41
CA LYS A 24 13.04 -0.98 4.37
C LYS A 24 12.40 -1.15 3.00
N ALA A 25 12.98 -0.47 2.01
CA ALA A 25 12.66 -0.75 0.62
C ALA A 25 12.95 -2.22 0.32
N SER A 26 11.97 -2.94 -0.21
CA SER A 26 12.14 -4.30 -0.71
C SER A 26 11.07 -4.56 -1.76
N ASP A 27 11.47 -5.25 -2.84
CA ASP A 27 10.57 -5.71 -3.89
C ASP A 27 9.62 -6.81 -3.38
N GLU A 28 9.94 -7.42 -2.24
CA GLU A 28 9.12 -8.44 -1.62
C GLU A 28 7.90 -7.86 -0.86
N PRO A 29 6.72 -8.49 -0.95
CA PRO A 29 5.53 -8.08 -0.22
C PRO A 29 5.72 -8.16 1.30
N GLN A 30 5.73 -7.02 1.99
CA GLN A 30 5.83 -6.97 3.44
C GLN A 30 4.44 -6.96 4.09
N ALA A 31 4.25 -7.82 5.10
CA ALA A 31 3.02 -7.87 5.88
C ALA A 31 3.11 -6.90 7.06
N LEU A 32 2.39 -5.77 6.96
CA LEU A 32 2.44 -4.68 7.94
C LEU A 32 1.03 -4.29 8.39
N PRO A 33 0.90 -3.52 9.48
CA PRO A 33 -0.37 -2.92 9.88
C PRO A 33 -0.97 -2.08 8.75
N GLU A 34 -2.29 -2.08 8.65
CA GLU A 34 -2.98 -1.31 7.62
C GLU A 34 -2.67 0.20 7.72
N GLU A 35 -2.50 0.73 8.93
CA GLU A 35 -2.12 2.14 9.13
C GLU A 35 -0.77 2.50 8.50
N VAL A 36 0.21 1.61 8.62
CA VAL A 36 1.55 1.78 8.05
C VAL A 36 1.48 1.73 6.52
N ILE A 37 0.75 0.74 6.00
CA ILE A 37 0.58 0.57 4.55
C ILE A 37 -0.19 1.73 3.95
N ALA A 38 -1.27 2.18 4.59
CA ALA A 38 -2.05 3.32 4.14
C ALA A 38 -1.20 4.61 4.12
N ALA A 39 -0.38 4.83 5.16
CA ALA A 39 0.54 5.96 5.18
C ALA A 39 1.62 5.86 4.09
N GLY A 40 2.20 4.69 3.87
CA GLY A 40 3.18 4.46 2.80
C GLY A 40 2.59 4.64 1.40
N VAL A 41 1.35 4.18 1.18
CA VAL A 41 0.63 4.37 -0.09
C VAL A 41 0.28 5.84 -0.29
N ALA A 42 -0.20 6.54 0.74
CA ALA A 42 -0.51 7.96 0.69
C ALA A 42 0.73 8.82 0.42
N ALA A 43 1.88 8.40 0.94
CA ALA A 43 3.18 9.02 0.65
C ALA A 43 3.76 8.63 -0.72
N GLY A 44 3.14 7.69 -1.45
CA GLY A 44 3.59 7.22 -2.76
C GLY A 44 4.80 6.28 -2.73
N VAL A 45 5.25 5.84 -1.55
CA VAL A 45 6.42 4.96 -1.38
C VAL A 45 6.05 3.48 -1.32
N ALA A 46 4.77 3.15 -1.14
CA ALA A 46 4.29 1.78 -1.03
C ALA A 46 3.17 1.47 -2.02
N THR A 47 3.13 0.22 -2.47
CA THR A 47 2.06 -0.34 -3.29
C THR A 47 1.34 -1.44 -2.50
N ARG A 48 0.07 -1.19 -2.15
CA ARG A 48 -0.75 -2.16 -1.41
C ARG A 48 -1.05 -3.38 -2.28
N ILE A 49 -0.61 -4.55 -1.83
CA ILE A 49 -0.98 -5.83 -2.40
C ILE A 49 -2.22 -6.31 -1.65
N SER A 50 -3.38 -5.93 -2.18
CA SER A 50 -4.65 -6.42 -1.66
C SER A 50 -4.76 -7.92 -1.99
N PRO A 51 -4.98 -8.82 -1.00
CA PRO A 51 -5.45 -10.16 -1.30
C PRO A 51 -6.84 -9.98 -1.91
N ARG A 52 -6.90 -10.10 -3.22
CA ARG A 52 -8.09 -9.95 -4.06
C ARG A 52 -9.30 -10.63 -3.39
N LYS A 53 -10.23 -9.85 -2.81
CA LYS A 53 -11.65 -10.15 -3.04
C LYS A 53 -11.87 -9.80 -4.50
N ALA A 54 -11.94 -10.82 -5.35
CA ALA A 54 -12.50 -10.66 -6.68
C ALA A 54 -13.93 -10.12 -6.52
N LYS A 55 -14.38 -9.34 -7.52
CA LYS A 55 -15.57 -8.45 -7.58
C LYS A 55 -15.21 -7.03 -7.10
N THR A 56 -14.82 -6.12 -7.98
CA THR A 56 -15.65 -5.63 -9.10
C THR A 56 -14.78 -5.25 -10.29
N ALA A 57 -15.07 -5.85 -11.44
CA ALA A 57 -14.65 -5.34 -12.74
C ALA A 57 -15.24 -3.94 -12.96
N LYS A 58 -14.44 -2.99 -13.44
CA LYS A 58 -14.55 -2.40 -14.79
C LYS A 58 -13.72 -1.09 -14.84
N LYS A 59 -12.49 -1.19 -15.32
CA LYS A 59 -11.82 -0.08 -16.03
C LYS A 59 -11.76 -0.53 -17.48
N GLY A 60 -12.58 0.07 -18.35
CA GLY A 60 -12.66 -0.28 -19.77
C GLY A 60 -14.01 0.06 -20.40
N GLN A 61 -14.15 1.32 -20.80
CA GLN A 61 -14.95 1.84 -21.92
C GLN A 61 -14.42 3.28 -22.08
N GLU A 62 -13.23 3.42 -22.65
CA GLU A 62 -12.99 3.58 -24.10
C GLU A 62 -13.32 5.00 -24.55
N ALA A 63 -12.27 5.72 -24.91
CA ALA A 63 -12.31 6.96 -25.66
C ALA A 63 -12.59 6.64 -27.15
N GLY A 64 -13.46 7.44 -27.78
CA GLY A 64 -13.74 7.47 -29.21
C GLY A 64 -15.14 8.07 -29.40
N ALA A 65 -15.35 9.32 -29.87
CA ALA A 65 -15.00 9.91 -31.15
C ALA A 65 -15.61 9.17 -32.36
N ASN A 66 -16.92 9.35 -32.59
CA ASN A 66 -17.51 9.86 -33.84
C ASN A 66 -19.00 10.12 -33.65
#